data_AF-A0A661ABL4-F1
#
_entry.id   AF-A0A661ABL4-F1
#
_cell.length_a   1.000
_cell.length_b   1.000
_cell.length_c   1.000
_cell.angle_alpha   90.00
_cell.angle_beta   90.00
_cell.angle_gamma   90.00
#
_symmetry.space_group_name_H-M   'P 1'
#
loop_
_entity.id
_entity.type
_entity.pdbx_description
1 polymer ?
#
loop_
_entity_poly.entity_id
_entity_poly.type
_entity_poly.pdbx_seq_one_letter_code
_entity_poly.pdbx_strand_id
1 'polypeptide(L)' 'MGKKTPLYEKHVTLGAKIVPFAGFDMPVYYTSILEEVLLVR' A
#
# COMPACT_ATOMS: atom_id res chain seq x y z
N MET A 1 -4.78 -0.20 -15.93
CA MET A 1 -4.24 0.81 -15.01
C MET A 1 -5.32 1.10 -13.99
N GLY A 2 -5.10 0.78 -12.72
CA GLY A 2 -6.12 0.97 -11.68
C GLY A 2 -6.41 2.46 -11.43
N LYS A 3 -7.55 2.77 -10.83
CA LYS A 3 -7.81 4.12 -10.31
C LYS A 3 -6.84 4.38 -9.15
N LYS A 4 -6.20 5.55 -9.16
CA LYS A 4 -5.30 5.99 -8.08
C LYS A 4 -6.12 6.63 -6.97
N THR A 5 -5.78 6.33 -5.72
CA THR A 5 -6.38 7.00 -4.57
C THR A 5 -5.70 8.36 -4.35
N PRO A 6 -6.33 9.32 -3.65
CA PRO A 6 -5.70 10.60 -3.31
C PRO A 6 -4.40 10.45 -2.48
N LEU A 7 -4.22 9.31 -1.82
CA LEU A 7 -3.03 8.99 -1.02
C LEU A 7 -1.97 8.19 -1.80
N TYR A 8 -2.19 7.91 -3.08
CA TYR A 8 -1.30 7.11 -3.92
C TYR A 8 0.15 7.62 -3.89
N GLU A 9 0.36 8.93 -4.05
CA GLU A 9 1.70 9.52 -4.03
C GLU A 9 2.40 9.36 -2.68
N LYS A 10 1.64 9.43 -1.57
CA LYS A 10 2.19 9.18 -0.23
C LYS A 10 2.62 7.73 -0.08
N HIS A 11 1.82 6.78 -0.54
CA HIS A 11 2.16 5.36 -0.49
C HIS A 11 3.41 5.05 -1.32
N VAL A 12 3.52 5.64 -2.52
CA VAL A 12 4.71 5.50 -3.37
C VAL A 12 5.95 6.09 -2.70
N THR A 13 5.83 7.28 -2.11
CA THR A 13 6.94 7.95 -1.40
C THR A 13 7.41 7.16 -0.18
N LEU A 14 6.49 6.48 0.51
CA LEU A 14 6.77 5.60 1.64
C LEU A 14 7.34 4.23 1.22
N GLY A 15 7.55 3.99 -0.08
CA GLY A 15 8.09 2.71 -0.57
C GLY A 15 7.08 1.56 -0.54
N ALA A 16 5.79 1.85 -0.48
CA ALA A 16 4.76 0.82 -0.42
C ALA A 16 4.73 -0.04 -1.68
N LYS A 17 4.49 -1.33 -1.50
CA LYS A 17 4.23 -2.23 -2.62
C LYS A 17 2.80 -2.05 -3.12
N ILE A 18 2.66 -1.31 -4.22
CA ILE A 18 1.38 -1.07 -4.86
C ILE A 18 0.99 -2.25 -5.75
N VAL A 19 -0.25 -2.72 -5.63
CA VAL A 19 -0.83 -3.75 -6.49
C VAL A 19 -2.21 -3.35 -7.00
N PRO A 20 -2.62 -3.84 -8.18
CA PRO A 20 -3.97 -3.66 -8.66
C PRO A 20 -4.93 -4.51 -7.81
N PHE A 21 -5.77 -3.85 -7.02
CA PHE A 21 -6.79 -4.47 -6.18
C PHE A 21 -8.16 -3.84 -6.43
N ALA A 22 -9.15 -4.65 -6.82
CA ALA A 22 -10.52 -4.21 -7.09
C ALA A 22 -10.63 -3.00 -8.06
N GLY A 23 -9.71 -2.91 -9.02
CA GLY A 23 -9.68 -1.79 -9.99
C GLY A 23 -9.01 -0.51 -9.46
N PHE A 24 -8.40 -0.54 -8.28
CA PHE A 24 -7.59 0.54 -7.71
C PHE A 24 -6.15 0.09 -7.50
N ASP A 25 -5.22 1.03 -7.54
CA ASP A 25 -3.83 0.76 -7.18
C ASP A 25 -3.65 1.01 -5.68
N MET A 26 -3.55 -0.07 -4.91
CA MET A 26 -3.56 -0.06 -3.43
C MET A 26 -2.22 -0.56 -2.87
N PRO A 27 -1.73 0.01 -1.74
CA PRO A 27 -0.56 -0.50 -1.03
C PRO A 27 -0.89 -1.80 -0.27
N VAL A 28 -0.05 -2.83 -0.41
CA VAL A 28 -0.20 -4.11 0.32
C VAL A 28 0.60 -4.12 1.63
N TYR A 29 1.83 -3.61 1.58
CA TYR A 29 2.72 -3.45 2.73
C TYR A 29 3.76 -2.37 2.42
N TYR A 30 4.36 -1.80 3.45
CA TYR A 30 5.41 -0.80 3.41
C TYR A 30 6.75 -1.38 3.84
N THR A 31 6.80 -2.13 4.95
CA THR A 31 8.04 -2.76 5.44
C THR A 31 7.96 -4.29 5.29
N SER A 32 7.12 -4.92 6.10
CA SER A 32 6.88 -6.35 6.10
C SER A 32 5.51 -6.62 6.68
N ILE A 33 4.80 -7.58 6.10
CA ILE A 33 3.47 -7.98 6.58
C ILE A 33 3.52 -8.40 8.06
N LEU A 34 4.57 -9.12 8.47
CA LEU A 34 4.71 -9.57 9.86
C LEU A 34 4.97 -8.41 10.83
N GLU A 35 5.84 -7.47 10.45
CA GLU A 35 6.15 -6.30 11.29
C GLU A 35 4.93 -5.40 11.46
N GLU A 36 4.19 -5.14 10.37
CA GLU A 36 2.98 -4.31 10.43
C GLU A 36 1.90 -4.94 11.30
N VAL A 37 1.69 -6.25 11.19
CA VAL A 37 0.73 -6.97 12.06
C VAL A 37 1.18 -6.94 13.52
N LEU A 38 2.48 -7.09 13.79
CA LEU A 38 3.02 -7.02 15.15
C LEU A 38 2.86 -5.63 15.78
N LEU A 39 3.01 -4.56 15.01
CA LEU A 39 2.87 -3.18 15.47
C LEU A 39 1.43 -2.75 15.76
N VAL A 40 0.44 -3.39 15.11
CA VAL A 40 -1.00 -3.09 15.29
C VAL A 40 -1.62 -3.85 16.47
N ARG A 41 -1.00 -4.97 16.88
CA ARG A 41 -1.51 -5.88 17.89
C ARG A 41 -1.53 -5.28 19.30
#